data_AF-A0A6I2SNE0-F1
#
_entry.id   AF-A0A6I2SNE0-F1
#
_cell.length_a   1.000
_cell.length_b   1.000
_cell.length_c   1.000
_cell.angle_alpha   90.00
_cell.angle_beta   90.00
_cell.angle_gamma   90.00
#
_symmetry.space_group_name_H-M   'P 1'
#
loop_
_entity.id
_entity.type
_entity.pdbx_description
1 polymer ?
#
loop_
_entity_poly.entity_id
_entity_poly.type
_entity_poly.pdbx_seq_one_letter_code
_entity_poly.pdbx_strand_id
1 'polypeptide(L)'
;MRITKLFPGSVRGGHAVPDRGSCIRGLFPLAALMLCLSTLSGCDRVTRYQTLSTLFDGVPNLPPVEELCREERDRSAQADQSGQNKQGAASAKDEPVVMVSHAPYAQKRCSDCHGADKDKQGGLIVPRQELCFVCHKDFLKGEFQHGPAAVGDCLACHAPHSSSNKALLIVKKEVLCSRCHKEERLAQAMHDRFRDKGIACVECHDPHAGRDRFFLK
;
A
#
# COMPACT_ATOMS: atom_id res chain seq x y z
N MET A 1 -31.31 45.43 27.11
CA MET A 1 -31.08 45.72 28.54
C MET A 1 -29.90 44.87 29.02
N ARG A 2 -28.77 45.51 29.37
CA ARG A 2 -27.61 44.91 30.06
C ARG A 2 -27.97 44.66 31.52
N ILE A 3 -27.63 43.50 32.11
CA ILE A 3 -27.26 43.33 33.53
C ILE A 3 -26.46 42.00 33.67
N THR A 4 -25.14 41.96 33.55
CA THR A 4 -24.09 42.00 34.61
C THR A 4 -24.31 41.15 35.88
N LYS A 5 -23.44 40.12 36.01
CA LYS A 5 -22.65 39.63 37.18
C LYS A 5 -23.36 39.26 38.49
N LEU A 6 -23.03 38.06 39.02
CA LEU A 6 -22.34 37.88 40.32
C LEU A 6 -21.95 36.40 40.58
N PHE A 7 -20.64 36.19 40.76
CA PHE A 7 -19.97 35.05 41.45
C PHE A 7 -20.20 35.15 42.98
N PRO A 8 -20.01 34.11 43.84
CA PRO A 8 -18.69 33.48 44.10
C PRO A 8 -18.65 32.02 44.67
N GLY A 9 -17.41 31.50 44.82
CA GLY A 9 -17.05 30.36 45.71
C GLY A 9 -16.21 29.27 45.00
N SER A 10 -14.87 29.33 44.95
CA SER A 10 -13.85 29.07 46.01
C SER A 10 -13.78 27.63 46.52
N VAL A 11 -12.86 26.81 45.97
CA VAL A 11 -12.00 25.93 46.80
C VAL A 11 -10.64 25.69 46.12
N ARG A 12 -9.60 25.71 46.95
CA ARG A 12 -8.17 25.61 46.63
C ARG A 12 -7.74 24.15 46.50
N GLY A 13 -6.82 23.87 45.59
CA GLY A 13 -6.00 22.67 45.57
C GLY A 13 -4.61 23.03 45.08
N GLY A 14 -3.70 23.32 46.02
CA GLY A 14 -2.31 23.64 45.73
C GLY A 14 -1.50 22.38 45.50
N HIS A 15 -0.65 22.37 44.47
CA HIS A 15 0.49 21.46 44.36
C HIS A 15 1.74 22.30 44.10
N ALA A 16 2.75 22.02 44.93
CA ALA A 16 4.01 22.71 45.02
C ALA A 16 4.83 22.53 43.74
N VAL A 17 5.40 23.64 43.25
CA VAL A 17 6.43 23.64 42.21
C VAL A 17 7.79 23.73 42.93
N PRO A 18 8.66 22.72 42.84
CA PRO A 18 10.03 22.87 43.29
C PRO A 18 10.84 23.64 42.27
N ASP A 19 11.44 24.71 42.77
CA ASP A 19 12.49 25.52 42.14
C ASP A 19 13.74 24.67 41.90
N ARG A 20 14.24 24.63 40.65
CA ARG A 20 15.58 24.14 40.31
C ARG A 20 16.23 25.12 39.35
N GLY A 21 16.66 26.24 39.90
CA GLY A 21 17.72 27.04 39.34
C GLY A 21 19.06 26.27 39.30
N SER A 22 19.71 26.38 38.15
CA SER A 22 21.16 26.37 37.95
C SER A 22 21.90 25.01 37.96
N CYS A 23 22.14 24.46 36.76
CA CYS A 23 23.36 23.74 36.38
C CYS A 23 23.32 23.36 34.87
N ILE A 24 23.22 24.33 33.96
CA ILE A 24 23.29 24.05 32.50
C ILE A 24 24.19 25.06 31.78
N ARG A 25 25.37 25.32 32.33
CA ARG A 25 26.47 25.96 31.61
C ARG A 25 27.56 24.91 31.40
N GLY A 26 27.38 24.06 30.40
CA GLY A 26 28.37 23.03 30.04
C GLY A 26 27.94 21.99 29.02
N LEU A 27 26.62 21.79 28.81
CA LEU A 27 26.12 20.72 27.93
C LEU A 27 25.75 21.16 26.50
N PHE A 28 25.75 22.47 26.22
CA PHE A 28 25.42 23.01 24.89
C PHE A 28 26.41 22.64 23.78
N PRO A 29 27.75 22.65 23.95
CA PRO A 29 28.65 22.32 22.85
C PRO A 29 28.64 20.82 22.50
N LEU A 30 28.40 19.95 23.49
CA LEU A 30 28.30 18.49 23.28
C LEU A 30 26.97 18.09 22.61
N ALA A 31 25.86 18.74 22.97
CA ALA A 31 24.56 18.50 22.32
C ALA A 31 24.55 18.98 20.86
N ALA A 32 25.20 20.11 20.55
CA ALA A 32 25.36 20.59 19.18
C ALA A 32 26.29 19.69 18.34
N LEU A 33 27.37 19.16 18.92
CA LEU A 33 28.27 18.22 18.25
C LEU A 33 27.56 16.88 17.94
N MET A 34 26.72 16.38 18.85
CA MET A 34 25.93 15.15 18.66
C MET A 34 24.78 15.33 17.65
N LEU A 35 24.19 16.52 17.57
CA LEU A 35 23.19 16.84 16.55
C LEU A 35 23.82 16.96 15.14
N CYS A 36 25.03 17.51 15.05
CA CYS A 36 25.80 17.51 13.79
C CYS A 36 26.29 16.10 13.40
N LEU A 37 26.67 15.24 14.35
CA LEU A 37 27.09 13.87 14.04
C LEU A 37 25.94 12.98 13.53
N SER A 38 24.71 13.26 13.98
CA SER A 38 23.51 12.52 13.57
C SER A 38 22.98 12.97 12.21
N THR A 39 23.17 14.22 11.79
CA THR A 39 22.84 14.65 10.42
C THR A 39 23.83 14.10 9.38
N LEU A 40 25.10 13.89 9.73
CA LEU A 40 26.07 13.23 8.85
C LEU A 40 25.92 11.70 8.76
N SER A 41 25.21 11.07 9.70
CA SER A 41 24.93 9.61 9.68
C SER A 41 23.57 9.25 9.08
N GLY A 42 22.88 10.17 8.41
CA GLY A 42 21.66 9.85 7.68
C GLY A 42 21.94 8.82 6.58
N CYS A 43 21.47 7.58 6.77
CA CYS A 43 21.72 6.43 5.88
C CYS A 43 21.02 6.50 4.51
N ASP A 44 20.34 7.60 4.19
CA ASP A 44 19.66 7.76 2.92
C ASP A 44 20.52 8.58 1.94
N ARG A 45 20.93 7.95 0.84
CA ARG A 45 21.86 8.52 -0.16
C ARG A 45 21.34 9.83 -0.73
N VAL A 46 20.02 9.95 -0.89
CA VAL A 46 19.33 11.14 -1.45
C VAL A 46 19.33 12.27 -0.43
N THR A 47 18.99 11.99 0.83
CA THR A 47 19.00 12.96 1.93
C THR A 47 20.41 13.54 2.17
N ARG A 48 21.45 12.71 2.04
CA ARG A 48 22.85 13.15 2.12
C ARG A 48 23.26 14.02 0.93
N TYR A 49 22.82 13.70 -0.28
CA TYR A 49 23.12 14.52 -1.46
C TYR A 49 22.49 15.91 -1.34
N GLN A 50 21.22 15.99 -0.93
CA GLN A 50 20.51 17.27 -0.77
C GLN A 50 21.19 18.19 0.26
N THR A 51 21.58 17.62 1.41
CA THR A 51 22.29 18.39 2.45
C THR A 51 23.66 18.86 1.97
N LEU A 52 24.41 18.02 1.27
CA LEU A 52 25.72 18.39 0.72
C LEU A 52 25.61 19.44 -0.39
N SER A 53 24.60 19.38 -1.26
CA SER A 53 24.38 20.40 -2.30
C SER A 53 23.98 21.76 -1.74
N THR A 54 23.35 21.82 -0.56
CA THR A 54 23.06 23.10 0.11
C THR A 54 24.28 23.72 0.80
N LEU A 55 25.27 22.89 1.17
CA LEU A 55 26.44 23.33 1.94
C LEU A 55 27.67 23.57 1.05
N PHE A 56 27.79 22.85 -0.06
CA PHE A 56 28.91 22.96 -0.99
C PHE A 56 28.39 23.29 -2.40
N ASP A 57 28.69 24.50 -2.87
CA ASP A 57 28.25 25.07 -4.16
C ASP A 57 29.02 24.48 -5.38
N GLY A 58 29.46 23.23 -5.26
CA GLY A 58 30.25 22.50 -6.27
C GLY A 58 29.89 21.02 -6.36
N VAL A 59 28.73 20.61 -5.82
CA VAL A 59 28.25 19.22 -5.90
C VAL A 59 27.71 18.94 -7.30
N PRO A 60 28.24 17.93 -8.02
CA PRO A 60 27.76 17.56 -9.36
C PRO A 60 26.30 17.13 -9.33
N ASN A 61 25.53 17.51 -10.35
CA ASN A 61 24.11 17.14 -10.46
C ASN A 61 23.91 15.62 -10.44
N LEU A 62 22.84 15.18 -9.76
CA LEU A 62 22.46 13.77 -9.69
C LEU A 62 22.21 13.23 -11.12
N PRO A 63 22.74 12.06 -11.48
CA PRO A 63 22.45 11.44 -12.77
C PRO A 63 20.94 11.18 -12.93
N PRO A 64 20.45 11.08 -14.18
CA PRO A 64 19.04 10.78 -14.44
C PRO A 64 18.61 9.47 -13.77
N VAL A 65 17.33 9.39 -13.39
CA VAL A 65 16.77 8.31 -12.54
C VAL A 65 17.02 6.93 -13.14
N GLU A 66 17.00 6.84 -14.46
CA GLU A 66 17.23 5.61 -15.21
C GLU A 66 18.63 5.03 -14.95
N GLU A 67 19.64 5.89 -14.78
CA GLU A 67 21.02 5.48 -14.52
C GLU A 67 21.22 5.07 -13.05
N LEU A 68 20.57 5.78 -12.12
CA LEU A 68 20.56 5.39 -10.69
C LEU A 68 19.93 4.01 -10.48
N CYS A 69 18.83 3.72 -11.19
CA CYS A 69 18.20 2.40 -11.15
C CYS A 69 19.08 1.31 -11.79
N ARG A 70 19.91 1.66 -12.78
CA ARG A 70 20.87 0.74 -13.41
C ARG A 70 22.00 0.39 -12.44
N GLU A 71 22.57 1.39 -11.78
CA GLU A 71 23.62 1.18 -10.76
C GLU A 71 23.13 0.33 -9.58
N GLU A 72 21.90 0.51 -9.10
CA GLU A 72 21.37 -0.31 -8.00
C GLU A 72 21.12 -1.76 -8.43
N ARG A 73 20.67 -1.96 -9.68
CA ARG A 73 20.51 -3.29 -10.27
C ARG A 73 21.86 -3.99 -10.40
N ASP A 74 22.87 -3.27 -10.88
CA ASP A 74 24.23 -3.81 -11.05
C ASP A 74 24.89 -4.09 -9.70
N ARG A 75 24.69 -3.23 -8.69
CA ARG A 75 25.18 -3.44 -7.32
C ARG A 75 24.49 -4.61 -6.63
N SER A 76 23.18 -4.79 -6.86
CA SER A 76 22.44 -5.96 -6.38
C SER A 76 22.96 -7.24 -7.05
N ALA A 77 23.22 -7.20 -8.35
CA ALA A 77 23.80 -8.33 -9.09
C ALA A 77 25.23 -8.69 -8.64
N GLN A 78 26.01 -7.71 -8.19
CA GLN A 78 27.35 -7.93 -7.62
C GLN A 78 27.32 -8.39 -6.16
N ALA A 79 26.36 -7.91 -5.36
CA ALA A 79 26.17 -8.35 -3.97
C ALA A 79 25.80 -9.84 -3.88
N ASP A 80 25.05 -10.36 -4.86
CA ASP A 80 24.70 -11.78 -4.98
C ASP A 80 25.93 -12.67 -5.26
N GLN A 81 27.04 -12.10 -5.77
CA GLN A 81 28.27 -12.84 -6.03
C GLN A 81 29.25 -12.84 -4.84
N SER A 82 29.09 -11.95 -3.86
CA SER A 82 29.99 -11.85 -2.69
C SER A 82 29.42 -12.40 -1.37
N GLY A 83 28.27 -13.06 -1.40
CA GLY A 83 27.56 -13.53 -0.21
C GLY A 83 27.77 -15.00 0.14
N GLN A 84 28.96 -15.39 0.63
CA GLN A 84 29.03 -16.52 1.57
C GLN A 84 29.32 -15.99 2.97
N ASN A 85 28.42 -16.34 3.90
CA ASN A 85 28.46 -16.11 5.35
C ASN A 85 27.74 -14.85 5.88
N LYS A 86 26.46 -15.00 6.23
CA LYS A 86 26.00 -15.03 7.64
C LYS A 86 24.49 -15.30 7.73
N GLN A 87 24.14 -16.23 8.62
CA GLN A 87 22.79 -16.68 8.94
C GLN A 87 21.96 -15.58 9.63
N GLY A 88 20.66 -15.51 9.32
CA GLY A 88 19.73 -14.74 10.17
C GLY A 88 18.48 -14.14 9.54
N ALA A 89 17.81 -14.81 8.60
CA ALA A 89 16.38 -14.65 8.38
C ALA A 89 15.90 -15.91 7.66
N ALA A 90 14.86 -16.57 8.19
CA ALA A 90 14.23 -17.69 7.52
C ALA A 90 13.57 -17.18 6.24
N SER A 91 14.34 -17.15 5.14
CA SER A 91 13.83 -17.05 3.79
C SER A 91 12.88 -18.22 3.59
N ALA A 92 11.59 -17.89 3.50
CA ALA A 92 10.64 -18.71 2.78
C ALA A 92 11.32 -19.12 1.47
N LYS A 93 11.45 -20.43 1.31
CA LYS A 93 12.21 -21.05 0.24
C LYS A 93 11.74 -20.53 -1.11
N ASP A 94 12.72 -20.41 -1.98
CA ASP A 94 12.65 -20.13 -3.42
C ASP A 94 11.70 -21.10 -4.14
N GLU A 95 10.39 -20.88 -3.96
CA GLU A 95 9.35 -21.56 -4.72
C GLU A 95 9.08 -20.74 -5.99
N PRO A 96 9.11 -21.37 -7.18
CA PRO A 96 8.85 -20.67 -8.43
C PRO A 96 7.44 -20.05 -8.40
N VAL A 97 7.39 -18.71 -8.41
CA VAL A 97 6.14 -17.97 -8.46
C VAL A 97 5.50 -18.16 -9.83
N VAL A 98 4.58 -19.11 -9.93
CA VAL A 98 3.81 -19.35 -11.17
C VAL A 98 2.90 -18.14 -11.41
N MET A 99 3.27 -17.30 -12.38
CA MET A 99 2.43 -16.19 -12.83
C MET A 99 1.28 -16.71 -13.70
N VAL A 100 0.06 -16.34 -13.34
CA VAL A 100 -1.13 -16.51 -14.17
C VAL A 100 -1.29 -15.30 -15.06
N SER A 101 -1.33 -15.50 -16.37
CA SER A 101 -1.54 -14.45 -17.36
C SER A 101 -2.97 -14.46 -17.87
N HIS A 102 -3.53 -13.27 -18.06
CA HIS A 102 -4.83 -13.11 -18.71
C HIS A 102 -4.73 -13.52 -20.17
N ALA A 103 -5.72 -14.25 -20.70
CA ALA A 103 -5.60 -14.88 -22.02
C ALA A 103 -5.29 -13.88 -23.15
N PRO A 104 -5.95 -12.71 -23.28
CA PRO A 104 -5.59 -11.71 -24.29
C PRO A 104 -4.15 -11.20 -24.16
N TYR A 105 -3.67 -11.04 -22.91
CA TYR A 105 -2.30 -10.60 -22.64
C TYR A 105 -1.27 -11.67 -23.03
N ALA A 106 -1.50 -12.93 -22.63
CA ALA A 106 -0.65 -14.06 -23.01
C ALA A 106 -0.56 -14.24 -24.54
N GLN A 107 -1.65 -13.93 -25.24
CA GLN A 107 -1.75 -13.97 -26.70
C GLN A 107 -1.20 -12.70 -27.40
N LYS A 108 -0.68 -11.73 -26.63
CA LYS A 108 -0.16 -10.44 -27.15
C LYS A 108 -1.20 -9.63 -27.95
N ARG A 109 -2.48 -9.79 -27.62
CA ARG A 109 -3.58 -9.05 -28.27
C ARG A 109 -3.80 -7.70 -27.60
N CYS A 110 -2.76 -6.87 -27.60
CA CYS A 110 -2.75 -5.60 -26.87
C CYS A 110 -3.85 -4.64 -27.34
N SER A 111 -4.14 -4.65 -28.64
CA SER A 111 -5.14 -3.79 -29.29
C SER A 111 -6.59 -4.10 -28.91
N ASP A 112 -6.84 -5.26 -28.29
CA ASP A 112 -8.18 -5.59 -27.79
C ASP A 112 -8.57 -4.74 -26.58
N CYS A 113 -7.59 -4.13 -25.91
CA CYS A 113 -7.80 -3.26 -24.77
C CYS A 113 -7.23 -1.86 -24.98
N HIS A 114 -6.08 -1.75 -25.63
CA HIS A 114 -5.37 -0.50 -25.83
C HIS A 114 -5.65 0.13 -27.20
N GLY A 115 -6.00 1.41 -27.20
CA GLY A 115 -6.20 2.20 -28.41
C GLY A 115 -4.88 2.75 -28.97
N ALA A 116 -4.94 3.27 -30.21
CA ALA A 116 -3.80 3.94 -30.83
C ALA A 116 -3.48 5.30 -30.19
N ASP A 117 -4.53 6.01 -29.75
CA ASP A 117 -4.44 7.30 -29.06
C ASP A 117 -4.24 7.05 -27.56
N LYS A 118 -3.05 7.37 -27.03
CA LYS A 118 -2.71 7.15 -25.62
C LYS A 118 -3.31 8.20 -24.68
N ASP A 119 -3.68 9.36 -25.22
CA ASP A 119 -4.15 10.50 -24.43
C ASP A 119 -5.66 10.41 -24.19
N LYS A 120 -6.40 9.75 -25.10
CA LYS A 120 -7.83 9.48 -24.91
C LYS A 120 -8.07 8.27 -24.02
N GLN A 121 -8.94 8.44 -23.03
CA GLN A 121 -9.44 7.35 -22.17
C GLN A 121 -8.32 6.55 -21.48
N GLY A 122 -7.15 7.17 -21.26
CA GLY A 122 -5.97 6.51 -20.69
C GLY A 122 -5.34 5.47 -21.61
N GLY A 123 -5.50 5.61 -22.93
CA GLY A 123 -4.98 4.68 -23.93
C GLY A 123 -5.78 3.39 -24.04
N LEU A 124 -7.06 3.42 -23.68
CA LEU A 124 -7.99 2.28 -23.78
C LEU A 124 -8.97 2.47 -24.95
N ILE A 125 -9.47 1.37 -25.51
CA ILE A 125 -10.42 1.40 -26.63
C ILE A 125 -11.83 1.88 -26.24
N VAL A 126 -12.17 1.76 -24.96
CA VAL A 126 -13.43 2.23 -24.34
C VAL A 126 -13.11 2.66 -22.89
N PRO A 127 -14.02 3.37 -22.19
CA PRO A 127 -13.82 3.71 -20.79
C PRO A 127 -13.52 2.49 -19.92
N ARG A 128 -12.63 2.66 -18.92
CA ARG A 128 -12.15 1.56 -18.07
C ARG A 128 -13.27 0.73 -17.45
N GLN A 129 -14.36 1.36 -17.02
CA GLN A 129 -15.50 0.71 -16.37
C GLN A 129 -16.28 -0.21 -17.32
N GLU A 130 -16.23 0.06 -18.62
CA GLU A 130 -16.95 -0.69 -19.66
C GLU A 130 -16.05 -1.74 -20.33
N LEU A 131 -14.74 -1.54 -20.28
CA LEU A 131 -13.74 -2.32 -21.02
C LEU A 131 -13.86 -3.83 -20.77
N CYS A 132 -13.98 -4.24 -19.52
CA CYS A 132 -14.06 -5.65 -19.17
C CYS A 132 -15.33 -6.30 -19.74
N PHE A 133 -16.43 -5.55 -19.80
CA PHE A 133 -17.73 -6.04 -20.28
C PHE A 133 -17.83 -6.16 -21.80
N VAL A 134 -16.84 -5.64 -22.55
CA VAL A 134 -16.72 -5.92 -24.01
C VAL A 134 -16.73 -7.43 -24.26
N CYS A 135 -16.04 -8.19 -23.40
CA CYS A 135 -15.95 -9.65 -23.46
C CYS A 135 -16.69 -10.34 -22.31
N HIS A 136 -16.61 -9.82 -21.08
CA HIS A 136 -17.12 -10.48 -19.88
C HIS A 136 -18.52 -10.01 -19.47
N LYS A 137 -19.52 -10.34 -20.29
CA LYS A 137 -20.90 -9.83 -20.13
C LYS A 137 -21.67 -10.44 -18.95
N ASP A 138 -21.18 -11.54 -18.41
CA ASP A 138 -21.97 -12.43 -17.56
C ASP A 138 -21.63 -12.34 -16.07
N PHE A 139 -20.66 -11.52 -15.66
CA PHE A 139 -20.22 -11.48 -14.26
C PHE A 139 -21.20 -10.81 -13.31
N LEU A 140 -22.12 -9.97 -13.81
CA LEU A 140 -23.13 -9.28 -12.99
C LEU A 140 -24.50 -9.96 -13.04
N LYS A 141 -24.55 -11.27 -13.29
CA LYS A 141 -25.79 -12.06 -13.29
C LYS A 141 -26.26 -12.32 -11.85
N GLY A 142 -27.02 -11.38 -11.29
CA GLY A 142 -27.65 -11.52 -9.98
C GLY A 142 -28.49 -10.29 -9.64
N GLU A 143 -29.47 -10.46 -8.75
CA GLU A 143 -30.29 -9.36 -8.23
C GLU A 143 -29.44 -8.42 -7.35
N PHE A 144 -28.51 -9.01 -6.58
CA PHE A 144 -27.61 -8.27 -5.73
C PHE A 144 -26.23 -8.22 -6.37
N GLN A 145 -25.79 -7.02 -6.76
CA GLN A 145 -24.47 -6.79 -7.34
C GLN A 145 -23.50 -6.23 -6.29
N HIS A 146 -22.27 -6.73 -6.29
CA HIS A 146 -21.23 -6.26 -5.39
C HIS A 146 -20.72 -4.89 -5.86
N GLY A 147 -20.65 -3.91 -4.95
CA GLY A 147 -20.44 -2.50 -5.28
C GLY A 147 -19.33 -2.21 -6.29
N PRO A 148 -18.08 -2.66 -6.07
CA PRO A 148 -16.98 -2.46 -7.01
C PRO A 148 -17.24 -3.08 -8.39
N ALA A 149 -17.87 -4.27 -8.44
CA ALA A 149 -18.20 -4.94 -9.69
C ALA A 149 -19.35 -4.23 -10.42
N ALA A 150 -20.37 -3.77 -9.69
CA ALA A 150 -21.54 -3.06 -10.22
C ALA A 150 -21.17 -1.76 -10.93
N VAL A 151 -20.12 -1.07 -10.46
CA VAL A 151 -19.62 0.18 -11.06
C VAL A 151 -18.47 -0.06 -12.06
N GLY A 152 -18.16 -1.32 -12.38
CA GLY A 152 -17.10 -1.67 -13.33
C GLY A 152 -15.67 -1.45 -12.83
N ASP A 153 -15.44 -1.29 -11.52
CA ASP A 153 -14.10 -1.14 -10.95
C ASP A 153 -13.39 -2.49 -10.77
N CYS A 154 -13.24 -3.22 -11.88
CA CYS A 154 -12.68 -4.56 -11.92
C CYS A 154 -11.24 -4.61 -11.36
N LEU A 155 -10.48 -3.52 -11.54
CA LEU A 155 -9.07 -3.44 -11.13
C LEU A 155 -8.88 -3.19 -9.63
N ALA A 156 -9.96 -2.95 -8.88
CA ALA A 156 -9.90 -2.96 -7.42
C ALA A 156 -9.51 -4.35 -6.88
N CYS A 157 -9.77 -5.41 -7.66
CA CYS A 157 -9.50 -6.80 -7.29
C CYS A 157 -8.59 -7.53 -8.29
N HIS A 158 -8.66 -7.21 -9.59
CA HIS A 158 -7.97 -7.94 -10.65
C HIS A 158 -6.82 -7.16 -11.32
N ALA A 159 -5.77 -7.88 -11.72
CA ALA A 159 -4.68 -7.40 -12.56
C ALA A 159 -4.96 -7.79 -14.03
N PRO A 160 -5.09 -6.85 -14.97
CA PRO A 160 -5.61 -7.14 -16.31
C PRO A 160 -4.62 -7.88 -17.22
N HIS A 161 -3.33 -7.91 -16.85
CA HIS A 161 -2.25 -8.55 -17.62
C HIS A 161 -1.86 -9.89 -17.01
N SER A 162 -1.30 -9.88 -15.81
CA SER A 162 -0.84 -11.07 -15.10
C SER A 162 -0.86 -10.84 -13.59
N SER A 163 -0.91 -11.93 -12.84
CA SER A 163 -0.77 -11.92 -11.38
C SER A 163 -0.12 -13.23 -10.92
N SER A 164 0.61 -13.17 -9.80
CA SER A 164 1.03 -14.36 -9.06
C SER A 164 -0.13 -15.07 -8.34
N ASN A 165 -1.30 -14.44 -8.25
CA ASN A 165 -2.49 -15.04 -7.64
C ASN A 165 -3.46 -15.56 -8.72
N LYS A 166 -4.13 -16.67 -8.42
CA LYS A 166 -5.19 -17.25 -9.26
C LYS A 166 -6.28 -16.22 -9.56
N ALA A 167 -6.97 -16.40 -10.69
CA ALA A 167 -8.00 -15.48 -11.18
C ALA A 167 -7.51 -14.03 -11.32
N LEU A 168 -6.21 -13.83 -11.52
CA LEU A 168 -5.59 -12.51 -11.69
C LEU A 168 -5.74 -11.59 -10.49
N LEU A 169 -5.92 -12.10 -9.27
CA LEU A 169 -6.17 -11.24 -8.12
C LEU A 169 -4.93 -10.41 -7.75
N ILE A 170 -5.11 -9.15 -7.37
CA ILE A 170 -3.99 -8.28 -6.97
C ILE A 170 -3.34 -8.71 -5.64
N VAL A 171 -4.07 -9.48 -4.83
CA VAL A 171 -3.60 -10.12 -3.60
C VAL A 171 -4.27 -11.49 -3.43
N LYS A 172 -3.81 -12.28 -2.48
CA LYS A 172 -4.42 -13.58 -2.14
C LYS A 172 -5.89 -13.45 -1.74
N LYS A 173 -6.73 -14.41 -2.15
CA LYS A 173 -8.19 -14.38 -1.91
C LYS A 173 -8.55 -14.32 -0.42
N GLU A 174 -7.71 -14.87 0.43
CA GLU A 174 -7.90 -14.95 1.89
C GLU A 174 -7.83 -13.57 2.57
N VAL A 175 -7.13 -12.60 1.96
CA VAL A 175 -6.95 -11.25 2.53
C VAL A 175 -7.63 -10.16 1.71
N LEU A 176 -8.00 -10.43 0.46
CA LEU A 176 -8.55 -9.45 -0.47
C LEU A 176 -9.77 -8.71 0.11
N CYS A 177 -10.75 -9.47 0.62
CA CYS A 177 -12.01 -8.92 1.11
C CYS A 177 -11.82 -8.00 2.33
N SER A 178 -10.89 -8.35 3.22
CA SER A 178 -10.59 -7.62 4.46
C SER A 178 -9.91 -6.28 4.23
N ARG A 179 -9.49 -5.97 3.00
CA ARG A 179 -8.95 -4.65 2.65
C ARG A 179 -10.01 -3.56 2.76
N CYS A 180 -11.26 -3.89 2.49
CA CYS A 180 -12.41 -2.99 2.60
C CYS A 180 -13.34 -3.41 3.74
N HIS A 181 -13.66 -4.69 3.88
CA HIS A 181 -14.59 -5.21 4.88
C HIS A 181 -13.90 -5.44 6.23
N LYS A 182 -13.83 -4.38 7.04
CA LYS A 182 -13.20 -4.36 8.38
C LYS A 182 -14.24 -4.45 9.50
N GLU A 183 -15.49 -4.19 9.17
CA GLU A 183 -16.64 -4.23 10.04
C GLU A 183 -16.96 -5.65 10.52
N GLU A 184 -17.63 -5.71 11.68
CA GLU A 184 -18.21 -6.95 12.18
C GLU A 184 -19.31 -7.40 11.22
N ARG A 185 -19.24 -8.66 10.79
CA ARG A 185 -20.18 -9.19 9.81
C ARG A 185 -21.45 -9.59 10.54
N LEU A 186 -22.62 -9.36 9.92
CA LEU A 186 -23.94 -9.68 10.50
C LEU A 186 -24.06 -11.13 11.03
N ALA A 187 -23.31 -12.07 10.44
CA ALA A 187 -23.21 -13.46 10.87
C ALA A 187 -21.85 -13.80 11.49
N GLN A 188 -21.34 -12.98 12.42
CA GLN A 188 -19.98 -13.11 12.97
C GLN A 188 -19.70 -14.52 13.53
N ALA A 189 -20.63 -15.09 14.29
CA ALA A 189 -20.49 -16.44 14.84
C ALA A 189 -20.32 -17.54 13.76
N MET A 190 -20.90 -17.36 12.56
CA MET A 190 -20.66 -18.28 11.44
C MET A 190 -19.28 -18.07 10.84
N HIS A 191 -18.89 -16.81 10.62
CA HIS A 191 -17.56 -16.49 10.09
C HIS A 191 -16.45 -17.01 11.00
N ASP A 192 -16.57 -16.86 12.32
CA ASP A 192 -15.57 -17.35 13.27
C ASP A 192 -15.40 -18.86 13.18
N ARG A 193 -16.51 -19.61 13.11
CA ARG A 193 -16.51 -21.08 12.99
C ARG A 193 -15.82 -21.60 11.73
N PHE A 194 -15.85 -20.85 10.63
CA PHE A 194 -15.30 -21.27 9.35
C PHE A 194 -13.94 -20.64 9.04
N ARG A 195 -13.64 -19.47 9.63
CA ARG A 195 -12.35 -18.79 9.50
C ARG A 195 -11.21 -19.67 9.99
N ASP A 196 -11.36 -20.30 11.16
CA ASP A 196 -10.34 -21.18 11.74
C ASP A 196 -10.16 -22.48 10.95
N LYS A 197 -11.13 -22.82 10.10
CA LYS A 197 -11.08 -23.98 9.20
C LYS A 197 -10.48 -23.67 7.83
N GLY A 198 -10.00 -22.43 7.62
CA GLY A 198 -9.36 -22.03 6.36
C GLY A 198 -10.33 -21.92 5.17
N ILE A 199 -11.64 -21.83 5.41
CA ILE A 199 -12.62 -21.65 4.34
C ILE A 199 -12.57 -20.20 3.87
N ALA A 200 -12.31 -20.00 2.58
CA ALA A 200 -12.26 -18.67 1.99
C ALA A 200 -13.66 -18.07 1.82
N CYS A 201 -13.75 -16.75 1.82
CA CYS A 201 -15.04 -16.04 1.67
C CYS A 201 -15.79 -16.47 0.41
N VAL A 202 -15.04 -16.65 -0.69
CA VAL A 202 -15.57 -16.98 -2.01
C VAL A 202 -16.11 -18.41 -2.12
N GLU A 203 -15.92 -19.27 -1.12
CA GLU A 203 -16.51 -20.61 -1.08
C GLU A 203 -18.02 -20.55 -0.80
N CYS A 204 -18.48 -19.51 -0.08
CA CYS A 204 -19.91 -19.26 0.18
C CYS A 204 -20.44 -18.02 -0.55
N HIS A 205 -19.60 -17.01 -0.78
CA HIS A 205 -19.99 -15.74 -1.38
C HIS A 205 -19.56 -15.63 -2.85
N ASP A 206 -20.39 -15.02 -3.69
CA ASP A 206 -20.00 -14.57 -5.02
C ASP A 206 -19.43 -13.13 -4.94
N PRO A 207 -18.18 -12.90 -5.41
CA PRO A 207 -17.55 -11.59 -5.31
C PRO A 207 -18.03 -10.58 -6.36
N HIS A 208 -18.86 -10.99 -7.33
CA HIS A 208 -19.38 -10.11 -8.38
C HIS A 208 -20.87 -9.85 -8.20
N ALA A 209 -21.68 -10.91 -8.12
CA ALA A 209 -23.13 -10.80 -7.95
C ALA A 209 -23.73 -12.11 -7.43
N GLY A 210 -24.80 -11.99 -6.63
CA GLY A 210 -25.55 -13.13 -6.12
C GLY A 210 -27.05 -12.98 -6.32
N ARG A 211 -27.75 -14.12 -6.30
CA ARG A 211 -29.22 -14.15 -6.30
C ARG A 211 -29.78 -13.80 -4.92
N ASP A 212 -29.07 -14.19 -3.88
CA ASP A 212 -29.45 -13.94 -2.50
C ASP A 212 -28.72 -12.74 -1.90
N ARG A 213 -29.30 -12.18 -0.84
CA ARG A 213 -28.67 -11.11 -0.07
C ARG A 213 -27.30 -11.56 0.43
N PHE A 214 -26.38 -10.61 0.54
CA PHE A 214 -24.98 -10.86 0.92
C PHE A 214 -24.23 -11.77 -0.07
N PHE A 215 -24.76 -11.93 -1.29
CA PHE A 215 -24.11 -12.65 -2.38
C PHE A 215 -23.84 -14.12 -2.07
N LEU A 216 -24.72 -14.80 -1.33
CA LEU A 216 -24.59 -16.23 -1.06
C LEU A 216 -24.85 -17.06 -2.33
N LYS A 217 -24.13 -18.18 -2.46
CA LYS A 217 -24.21 -19.12 -3.60
C LYS A 217 -25.22 -20.24 -3.38
#